data_AF-A0A6I7Z833-F1
#
_entry.id   AF-A0A6I7Z833-F1
#
_cell.length_a   1.000
_cell.length_b   1.000
_cell.length_c   1.000
_cell.angle_alpha   90.00
_cell.angle_beta   90.00
_cell.angle_gamma   90.00
#
_symmetry.space_group_name_H-M   'P 1'
#
loop_
_entity.id
_entity.type
_entity.pdbx_description
1 polymer ?
#
loop_
_entity_poly.entity_id
_entity_poly.type
_entity_poly.pdbx_seq_one_letter_code
_entity_poly.pdbx_strand_id
1 'polypeptide(L)'
;MDKIFELKITWRDAALLICAGAMILLLVLGISFWFLFPYFNNPNGLNILFSLTLLGIALMTGVIFFFGFLIYFASLLIYSGIKDSIFVLKYGGILYRLDQKGITYQEGWLLKTKVWSEISDVGLFKQESKKSSIVYNYQIKFSDDLPHTFDLRGKYPTKDFNQKVEEFWLNYIYEEPSLKR
;
A
#
# COMPACT_ATOMS: atom_id res chain seq x y z
N MET A 1 20.64 -11.78 -23.30
CA MET A 1 19.67 -12.21 -22.27
C MET A 1 18.80 -11.02 -21.99
N ASP A 2 17.49 -11.13 -22.24
CA ASP A 2 16.56 -10.05 -21.94
C ASP A 2 16.54 -9.85 -20.43
N LYS A 3 17.19 -8.79 -19.95
CA LYS A 3 17.08 -8.37 -18.55
C LYS A 3 15.63 -7.96 -18.35
N ILE A 4 14.87 -8.75 -17.60
CA ILE A 4 13.51 -8.40 -17.16
C ILE A 4 13.57 -8.27 -15.65
N PHE A 5 13.11 -7.14 -15.13
CA PHE A 5 12.94 -6.93 -13.70
C PHE A 5 11.47 -6.74 -13.39
N GLU A 6 10.94 -7.49 -12.43
CA GLU A 6 9.54 -7.42 -12.01
C GLU A 6 9.43 -7.28 -10.50
N LEU A 7 8.77 -6.22 -10.05
CA LEU A 7 8.31 -6.06 -8.67
C LEU A 7 6.84 -6.48 -8.62
N LYS A 8 6.52 -7.47 -7.77
CA LYS A 8 5.16 -8.02 -7.65
C LYS A 8 4.66 -8.00 -6.22
N ILE A 9 3.38 -7.68 -6.04
CA ILE A 9 2.61 -8.06 -4.85
C ILE A 9 2.26 -9.53 -4.99
N THR A 10 2.45 -10.29 -3.91
CA THR A 10 2.08 -11.69 -3.89
C THR A 10 0.73 -11.90 -3.19
N TRP A 11 0.08 -13.02 -3.49
CA TRP A 11 -1.08 -13.51 -2.75
C TRP A 11 -0.85 -13.57 -1.23
N ARG A 12 0.39 -13.87 -0.81
CA ARG A 12 0.77 -13.92 0.59
C ARG A 12 0.68 -12.53 1.23
N ASP A 13 1.11 -11.48 0.54
CA ASP A 13 1.09 -10.12 1.07
C ASP A 13 -0.36 -9.63 1.21
N ALA A 14 -1.21 -9.90 0.21
CA ALA A 14 -2.64 -9.61 0.27
C ALA A 14 -3.36 -10.38 1.39
N ALA A 15 -3.08 -11.69 1.52
CA ALA A 15 -3.65 -12.52 2.58
C ALA A 15 -3.22 -12.05 3.97
N LEU A 16 -1.98 -11.60 4.14
CA LEU A 16 -1.47 -11.09 5.41
C LEU A 16 -2.23 -9.84 5.86
N LEU A 17 -2.55 -8.91 4.95
CA LEU A 17 -3.36 -7.73 5.26
C LEU A 17 -4.78 -8.11 5.71
N ILE A 18 -5.42 -9.04 4.99
CA ILE A 18 -6.77 -9.54 5.33
C ILE A 18 -6.75 -10.23 6.69
N CYS A 19 -5.81 -11.14 6.92
CA CYS A 19 -5.69 -11.87 8.19
C CYS A 19 -5.39 -10.94 9.36
N ALA A 20 -4.50 -9.96 9.18
CA ALA A 20 -4.19 -8.97 10.21
C ALA A 20 -5.43 -8.14 10.59
N GLY A 21 -6.17 -7.64 9.61
CA GLY A 21 -7.41 -6.92 9.86
C GLY A 21 -8.49 -7.80 10.51
N ALA A 22 -8.68 -9.04 10.04
CA ALA A 22 -9.63 -9.98 10.62
C ALA A 22 -9.28 -10.32 12.09
N MET A 23 -8.00 -10.51 12.40
CA MET A 23 -7.54 -10.78 13.76
C MET A 23 -7.82 -9.59 14.69
N ILE A 24 -7.60 -8.36 14.24
CA ILE A 24 -7.93 -7.16 15.02
C ILE A 24 -9.44 -7.11 15.28
N LEU A 25 -10.28 -7.35 14.27
CA LEU A 25 -11.74 -7.38 14.46
C LEU A 25 -12.17 -8.45 15.45
N LEU A 26 -11.62 -9.67 15.35
CA LEU A 26 -11.91 -10.76 16.29
C LEU A 26 -11.52 -10.41 17.72
N LEU A 27 -10.37 -9.75 17.92
CA LEU A 27 -9.94 -9.29 19.25
C LEU A 27 -10.89 -8.22 19.80
N VAL A 28 -11.24 -7.21 19.01
CA VAL A 28 -12.14 -6.13 19.45
C VAL A 28 -13.53 -6.69 19.78
N LEU A 29 -14.09 -7.56 18.93
CA LEU A 29 -15.37 -8.21 19.16
C LEU A 29 -15.32 -9.14 20.37
N GLY A 30 -14.25 -9.93 20.52
CA GLY A 30 -14.07 -10.84 21.64
C GLY A 30 -13.99 -10.11 22.97
N ILE A 31 -13.21 -9.03 23.05
CA ILE A 31 -13.12 -8.19 24.24
C ILE A 31 -14.46 -7.53 24.55
N SER A 32 -15.13 -6.97 23.53
CA SER A 32 -16.45 -6.34 23.70
C SER A 32 -17.50 -7.34 24.20
N PHE A 33 -17.51 -8.55 23.64
CA PHE A 33 -18.39 -9.62 24.07
C PHE A 33 -18.10 -10.07 25.50
N TRP A 34 -16.83 -10.23 25.87
CA TRP A 34 -16.43 -10.60 27.22
C TRP A 34 -16.90 -9.58 28.28
N PHE A 35 -16.81 -8.28 27.98
CA PHE A 35 -17.32 -7.22 28.86
C PHE A 35 -18.85 -7.26 29.04
N LEU A 36 -19.58 -7.62 27.99
CA LEU A 36 -21.04 -7.68 28.00
C LEU A 36 -21.59 -9.05 28.42
N PHE A 37 -20.76 -10.08 28.44
CA PHE A 37 -21.16 -11.46 28.73
C PHE A 37 -21.88 -11.63 30.08
N PRO A 38 -21.42 -11.01 31.20
CA PRO A 38 -22.11 -11.13 32.49
C PRO A 38 -23.55 -10.59 32.46
N TYR A 39 -23.79 -9.52 31.69
CA TYR A 39 -25.12 -8.93 31.51
C TYR A 39 -26.05 -9.86 30.74
N PHE A 40 -25.56 -10.49 29.65
CA PHE A 40 -26.38 -11.40 28.84
C PHE A 40 -26.63 -12.77 29.50
N ASN A 41 -25.65 -13.29 30.25
CA ASN A 41 -25.73 -14.63 30.81
C ASN A 41 -26.57 -14.72 32.10
N ASN A 42 -26.53 -13.70 32.95
CA ASN A 42 -27.33 -13.66 34.18
C ASN A 42 -27.73 -12.21 34.50
N PRO A 43 -28.86 -11.72 33.96
CA PRO A 43 -29.28 -10.33 34.10
C PRO A 43 -29.87 -10.07 35.50
N ASN A 44 -29.01 -10.07 36.52
CA ASN A 44 -29.36 -9.63 37.86
C ASN A 44 -28.98 -8.15 38.06
N GLY A 45 -29.58 -7.50 39.07
CA GLY A 45 -29.36 -6.06 39.32
C GLY A 45 -27.89 -5.69 39.53
N LEU A 46 -27.08 -6.59 40.09
CA LEU A 46 -25.64 -6.39 40.29
C LEU A 46 -24.86 -6.39 38.97
N ASN A 47 -25.14 -7.33 38.07
CA ASN A 47 -24.50 -7.44 36.76
C ASN A 47 -24.89 -6.27 35.85
N ILE A 48 -26.14 -5.81 35.94
CA ILE A 48 -26.60 -4.59 35.24
C ILE A 48 -25.83 -3.37 35.72
N LEU A 49 -25.73 -3.17 37.05
CA LEU A 49 -25.00 -2.06 37.64
C LEU A 49 -23.50 -2.10 37.29
N PHE A 50 -22.90 -3.30 37.33
CA PHE A 50 -21.51 -3.53 36.96
C PHE A 50 -21.23 -3.15 35.50
N SER A 51 -22.06 -3.62 34.55
CA SER A 51 -21.92 -3.29 33.13
C SER A 51 -22.13 -1.80 32.84
N LEU A 52 -23.08 -1.14 33.51
CA LEU A 52 -23.28 0.31 33.39
C LEU A 52 -22.07 1.10 33.91
N THR A 53 -21.49 0.67 35.03
CA THR A 53 -20.29 1.31 35.61
C THR A 53 -19.10 1.17 34.68
N LEU A 54 -18.90 -0.03 34.12
CA LEU A 54 -17.86 -0.30 33.12
C LEU A 54 -18.04 0.52 31.85
N LEU A 55 -19.27 0.66 31.36
CA LEU A 55 -19.59 1.51 30.21
C LEU A 55 -19.26 2.98 30.50
N GLY A 56 -19.61 3.47 31.69
CA GLY A 56 -19.25 4.82 32.14
C GLY A 56 -17.73 5.04 32.18
N ILE A 57 -16.98 4.08 32.71
CA ILE A 57 -15.50 4.13 32.71
C ILE A 57 -14.95 4.10 31.29
N ALA A 58 -15.48 3.24 30.41
CA ALA A 58 -15.04 3.12 29.02
C ALA A 58 -15.29 4.41 28.21
N LEU A 59 -16.38 5.12 28.49
CA LEU A 59 -16.66 6.45 27.93
C LEU A 59 -15.67 7.50 28.45
N MET A 60 -15.45 7.56 29.76
CA MET A 60 -14.57 8.55 30.40
C MET A 60 -13.09 8.38 30.01
N THR A 61 -12.65 7.14 29.78
CA THR A 61 -11.26 6.80 29.42
C THR A 61 -11.00 6.84 27.91
N GLY A 62 -12.04 7.02 27.09
CA GLY A 62 -11.93 7.04 25.64
C GLY A 62 -11.72 5.67 24.98
N VAL A 63 -11.84 4.57 25.72
CA VAL A 63 -11.66 3.19 25.22
C VAL A 63 -12.61 2.89 24.07
N ILE A 64 -13.83 3.42 24.10
CA ILE A 64 -14.82 3.24 23.02
C ILE A 64 -14.33 3.89 21.72
N PHE A 65 -13.73 5.08 21.78
CA PHE A 65 -13.16 5.74 20.60
C PHE A 65 -11.97 4.95 20.06
N PHE A 66 -11.13 4.42 20.95
CA PHE A 66 -10.01 3.57 20.56
C PHE A 66 -10.49 2.29 19.85
N PHE A 67 -11.55 1.65 20.33
CA PHE A 67 -12.14 0.49 19.67
C PHE A 67 -12.74 0.85 18.30
N GLY A 68 -13.41 2.00 18.20
CA GLY A 68 -13.88 2.53 16.92
C GLY A 68 -12.73 2.74 15.93
N PHE A 69 -11.60 3.30 16.39
CA PHE A 69 -10.39 3.45 15.59
C PHE A 69 -9.82 2.10 15.14
N LEU A 70 -9.75 1.10 16.03
CA LEU A 70 -9.27 -0.24 15.69
C LEU A 70 -10.16 -0.92 14.64
N ILE A 71 -11.48 -0.79 14.75
CA ILE A 71 -12.43 -1.31 13.75
C ILE A 71 -12.23 -0.62 12.41
N TYR A 72 -12.08 0.70 12.40
CA TYR A 72 -11.82 1.47 11.20
C TYR A 72 -10.49 1.05 10.54
N PHE A 73 -9.42 0.98 11.32
CA PHE A 73 -8.10 0.57 10.85
C PHE A 73 -8.10 -0.86 10.31
N ALA A 74 -8.72 -1.80 11.01
CA ALA A 74 -8.87 -3.18 10.55
C ALA A 74 -9.66 -3.27 9.23
N SER A 75 -10.71 -2.45 9.10
CA SER A 75 -11.50 -2.37 7.87
C SER A 75 -10.67 -1.86 6.68
N LEU A 76 -9.79 -0.88 6.91
CA LEU A 76 -8.85 -0.40 5.89
C LEU A 76 -7.85 -1.48 5.46
N LEU A 77 -7.32 -2.27 6.41
CA LEU A 77 -6.42 -3.38 6.11
C LEU A 77 -7.10 -4.45 5.25
N ILE A 78 -8.32 -4.85 5.62
CA ILE A 78 -9.10 -5.83 4.84
C ILE A 78 -9.42 -5.27 3.45
N TYR A 79 -9.86 -4.01 3.36
CA TYR A 79 -10.13 -3.36 2.09
C TYR A 79 -8.91 -3.32 1.17
N SER A 80 -7.75 -2.93 1.71
CA SER A 80 -6.48 -2.94 0.98
C SER A 80 -6.14 -4.35 0.51
N GLY A 81 -6.21 -5.35 1.38
CA GLY A 81 -5.91 -6.73 1.03
C GLY A 81 -6.87 -7.31 -0.03
N ILE A 82 -8.14 -6.94 -0.02
CA ILE A 82 -9.11 -7.30 -1.07
C ILE A 82 -8.72 -6.63 -2.40
N LYS A 83 -8.40 -5.34 -2.38
CA LYS A 83 -7.96 -4.61 -3.58
C LYS A 83 -6.69 -5.22 -4.16
N ASP A 84 -5.72 -5.56 -3.32
CA ASP A 84 -4.48 -6.21 -3.73
C ASP A 84 -4.76 -7.61 -4.29
N SER A 85 -5.69 -8.37 -3.70
CA SER A 85 -6.11 -9.68 -4.23
C SER A 85 -6.73 -9.56 -5.63
N ILE A 86 -7.62 -8.59 -5.85
CA ILE A 86 -8.21 -8.31 -7.17
C ILE A 86 -7.12 -7.90 -8.16
N PHE A 87 -6.16 -7.09 -7.73
CA PHE A 87 -5.05 -6.65 -8.57
C PHE A 87 -4.14 -7.83 -8.95
N VAL A 88 -3.86 -8.74 -8.01
CA VAL A 88 -3.11 -9.96 -8.28
C VAL A 88 -3.84 -10.85 -9.29
N LEU A 89 -5.16 -11.01 -9.17
CA LEU A 89 -5.98 -11.75 -10.14
C LEU A 89 -5.94 -11.15 -11.54
N LYS A 90 -6.09 -9.82 -11.64
CA LYS A 90 -6.27 -9.14 -12.92
C LYS A 90 -4.94 -8.89 -13.65
N TYR A 91 -3.88 -8.63 -12.90
CA TYR A 91 -2.61 -8.12 -13.43
C TYR A 91 -1.39 -8.96 -13.01
N GLY A 92 -1.61 -10.14 -12.43
CA GLY A 92 -0.53 -11.01 -11.93
C GLY A 92 0.27 -10.41 -10.77
N GLY A 93 -0.25 -9.34 -10.15
CA GLY A 93 0.37 -8.64 -9.04
C GLY A 93 1.53 -7.73 -9.45
N ILE A 94 1.74 -7.48 -10.75
CA ILE A 94 2.84 -6.65 -11.24
C ILE A 94 2.63 -5.20 -10.77
N LEU A 95 3.53 -4.72 -9.91
CA LEU A 95 3.60 -3.31 -9.54
C LEU A 95 4.49 -2.55 -10.51
N TYR A 96 5.64 -3.13 -10.81
CA TYR A 96 6.59 -2.60 -11.77
C TYR A 96 7.16 -3.73 -12.61
N ARG A 97 7.30 -3.50 -13.91
CA ARG A 97 8.04 -4.35 -14.83
C ARG A 97 8.92 -3.48 -15.71
N LEU A 98 10.21 -3.76 -15.71
CA LEU A 98 11.20 -3.14 -16.58
C LEU A 98 11.70 -4.21 -17.56
N ASP A 99 11.64 -3.89 -18.84
CA ASP A 99 12.22 -4.72 -19.90
C ASP A 99 12.94 -3.82 -20.92
N GLN A 100 13.44 -4.40 -22.02
CA GLN A 100 14.12 -3.64 -23.08
C GLN A 100 13.20 -2.66 -23.82
N LYS A 101 11.87 -2.85 -23.76
CA LYS A 101 10.92 -2.00 -24.49
C LYS A 101 10.51 -0.81 -23.64
N GLY A 102 10.39 -0.97 -22.32
CA GLY A 102 10.01 0.13 -21.45
C GLY A 102 9.74 -0.24 -20.00
N ILE A 103 8.92 0.60 -19.36
CA ILE A 103 8.42 0.41 -18.00
C ILE A 103 6.91 0.22 -18.01
N THR A 104 6.46 -0.81 -17.29
CA THR A 104 5.06 -0.97 -16.89
C THR A 104 4.97 -0.69 -15.39
N TYR A 105 4.05 0.18 -14.98
CA TYR A 105 3.88 0.59 -13.59
C TYR A 105 2.41 0.62 -13.19
N GLN A 106 2.14 0.46 -11.90
CA GLN A 106 0.82 0.63 -11.33
C GLN A 106 0.55 2.10 -11.03
N GLU A 107 -0.59 2.61 -11.48
CA GLU A 107 -1.13 3.89 -11.04
C GLU A 107 -2.65 3.78 -10.90
N GLY A 108 -3.18 4.10 -9.72
CA GLY A 108 -4.63 4.03 -9.51
C GLY A 108 -5.22 2.63 -9.69
N TRP A 109 -4.51 1.57 -9.27
CA TRP A 109 -4.94 0.15 -9.41
C TRP A 109 -5.11 -0.30 -10.87
N LEU A 110 -4.50 0.43 -11.81
CA LEU A 110 -4.40 0.08 -13.22
C LEU A 110 -2.92 -0.02 -13.62
N LEU A 111 -2.62 -0.93 -14.54
CA LEU A 111 -1.30 -0.99 -15.17
C LEU A 111 -1.23 -0.02 -16.34
N LYS A 112 -0.19 0.79 -16.37
CA LYS A 112 0.19 1.64 -17.50
C LYS A 112 1.55 1.20 -18.01
N THR A 113 1.75 1.26 -19.32
CA THR A 113 3.02 0.92 -19.97
C THR A 113 3.50 2.14 -20.76
N LYS A 114 4.79 2.45 -20.62
CA LYS A 114 5.49 3.53 -21.31
C LYS A 114 6.78 2.98 -21.91
N VAL A 115 7.04 3.32 -23.16
CA VAL A 115 8.26 2.91 -23.89
C VAL A 115 9.43 3.77 -23.39
N TRP A 116 10.67 3.28 -23.43
CA TRP A 116 11.84 4.07 -23.02
C TRP A 116 11.99 5.38 -23.81
N SER A 117 11.63 5.40 -25.09
CA SER A 117 11.62 6.62 -25.90
C SER A 117 10.67 7.71 -25.40
N GLU A 118 9.66 7.35 -24.61
CA GLU A 118 8.72 8.28 -23.99
C GLU A 118 9.21 8.79 -22.63
N ILE A 119 10.34 8.31 -22.13
CA ILE A 119 10.95 8.79 -20.88
C ILE A 119 11.93 9.91 -21.25
N SER A 120 11.77 11.08 -20.63
CA SER A 120 12.71 12.18 -20.84
C SER A 120 13.89 12.09 -19.89
N ASP A 121 13.66 11.69 -18.65
CA ASP A 121 14.69 11.62 -17.62
C ASP A 121 14.27 10.73 -16.42
N VAL A 122 15.25 10.18 -15.72
CA VAL A 122 15.08 9.35 -14.51
C VAL A 122 16.07 9.83 -13.46
N GLY A 123 15.58 10.23 -12.30
CA GLY A 123 16.45 10.78 -11.28
C GLY A 123 15.72 11.46 -10.13
N LEU A 124 16.50 12.22 -9.36
CA LEU A 124 16.04 12.94 -8.18
C LEU A 124 15.62 14.36 -8.58
N PHE A 125 14.32 14.60 -8.73
CA PHE A 125 13.79 15.86 -9.21
C PHE A 125 13.32 16.77 -8.09
N LYS A 126 13.60 18.07 -8.24
CA LYS A 126 13.12 19.13 -7.35
C LYS A 126 11.62 19.34 -7.57
N GLN A 127 10.83 19.30 -6.50
CA GLN A 127 9.41 19.59 -6.52
C GLN A 127 9.04 20.67 -5.50
N GLU A 128 8.18 21.60 -5.92
CA GLU A 128 7.59 22.59 -5.03
C GLU A 128 6.25 22.06 -4.49
N SER A 129 6.17 21.87 -3.18
CA SER A 129 4.93 21.50 -2.50
C SER A 129 4.23 22.76 -1.99
N LYS A 130 2.90 22.86 -2.20
CA LYS A 130 2.06 23.96 -1.70
C LYS A 130 2.07 24.10 -0.16
N LYS A 131 2.58 23.12 0.59
CA LYS A 131 2.53 23.10 2.06
C LYS A 131 3.87 23.30 2.79
N SER A 132 5.03 23.09 2.15
CA SER A 132 6.36 23.38 2.73
C SER A 132 7.50 23.07 1.76
N SER A 133 8.65 23.73 2.00
CA SER A 133 10.02 23.52 1.48
C SER A 133 10.22 22.50 0.36
N ILE A 134 10.87 22.96 -0.71
CA ILE A 134 11.48 22.17 -1.79
C ILE A 134 11.74 20.71 -1.37
N VAL A 135 11.00 19.78 -1.96
CA VAL A 135 11.16 18.33 -1.73
C VAL A 135 11.82 17.74 -2.96
N TYR A 136 12.85 16.91 -2.75
CA TYR A 136 13.45 16.15 -3.83
C TYR A 136 12.90 14.72 -3.82
N ASN A 137 12.25 14.33 -4.90
CA ASN A 137 11.68 13.00 -5.05
C ASN A 137 12.32 12.29 -6.24
N TYR A 138 12.62 11.01 -6.06
CA TYR A 138 13.12 10.17 -7.14
C TYR A 138 11.94 9.72 -8.02
N GLN A 139 11.96 10.07 -9.31
CA GLN A 139 10.80 9.95 -10.20
C GLN A 139 11.23 9.60 -11.62
N ILE A 140 10.27 9.18 -12.44
CA ILE A 140 10.42 9.14 -13.91
C ILE A 140 9.68 10.33 -14.47
N LYS A 141 10.39 11.09 -15.30
CA LYS A 141 9.80 12.16 -16.08
C LYS A 141 9.48 11.63 -17.47
N PHE A 142 8.20 11.62 -17.82
CA PHE A 142 7.76 11.25 -19.16
C PHE A 142 7.80 12.47 -20.10
N SER A 143 7.81 12.20 -21.40
CA SER A 143 7.85 13.20 -22.48
C SER A 143 6.59 14.06 -22.54
N ASP A 144 5.50 13.61 -21.91
CA ASP A 144 4.26 14.36 -21.69
C ASP A 144 4.32 15.25 -20.44
N ASP A 145 5.52 15.41 -19.85
CA ASP A 145 5.84 16.25 -18.69
C ASP A 145 5.12 15.85 -17.38
N LEU A 146 4.51 14.66 -17.36
CA LEU A 146 3.88 14.10 -16.16
C LEU A 146 4.92 13.34 -15.32
N PRO A 147 5.20 13.79 -14.08
CA PRO A 147 6.10 13.06 -13.18
C PRO A 147 5.38 11.85 -12.57
N HIS A 148 5.97 10.68 -12.68
CA HIS A 148 5.53 9.49 -11.93
C HIS A 148 6.43 9.29 -10.71
N THR A 149 5.83 9.35 -9.53
CA THR A 149 6.50 9.00 -8.26
C THR A 149 6.30 7.52 -8.01
N PHE A 150 7.40 6.82 -7.69
CA PHE A 150 7.34 5.39 -7.43
C PHE A 150 6.54 5.08 -6.16
N ASP A 151 5.46 4.30 -6.30
CA ASP A 151 4.70 3.73 -5.19
C ASP A 151 5.35 2.42 -4.76
N LEU A 152 6.38 2.53 -3.91
CA LEU A 152 7.16 1.40 -3.44
C LEU A 152 6.48 0.71 -2.25
N ARG A 153 5.25 0.21 -2.47
CA ARG A 153 4.62 -0.75 -1.57
C ARG A 153 5.22 -2.12 -1.83
N GLY A 154 6.14 -2.57 -0.98
CA GLY A 154 6.74 -3.90 -1.14
C GLY A 154 7.94 -4.13 -0.24
N LYS A 155 8.50 -5.33 -0.33
CA LYS A 155 9.69 -5.76 0.41
C LYS A 155 11.02 -5.32 -0.24
N TYR A 156 10.95 -4.63 -1.38
CA TYR A 156 12.15 -4.27 -2.14
C TYR A 156 12.66 -2.89 -1.67
N PRO A 157 13.94 -2.77 -1.28
CA PRO A 157 14.49 -1.50 -0.81
C PRO A 157 14.40 -0.41 -1.88
N THR A 158 13.94 0.78 -1.48
CA THR A 158 13.78 1.93 -2.39
C THR A 158 15.06 2.29 -3.14
N LYS A 159 16.21 2.22 -2.46
CA LYS A 159 17.51 2.52 -3.07
C LYS A 159 17.85 1.53 -4.19
N ASP A 160 17.63 0.24 -3.96
CA ASP A 160 17.95 -0.81 -4.92
C ASP A 160 17.01 -0.75 -6.13
N PHE A 161 15.75 -0.37 -5.91
CA PHE A 161 14.78 -0.19 -7.00
C PHE A 161 15.20 0.98 -7.90
N ASN A 162 15.56 2.12 -7.30
CA ASN A 162 16.04 3.29 -8.04
C ASN A 162 17.25 2.95 -8.90
N GLN A 163 18.25 2.25 -8.32
CA GLN A 163 19.42 1.78 -9.05
C GLN A 163 19.06 0.87 -10.23
N LYS A 164 18.04 0.01 -10.08
CA LYS A 164 17.57 -0.83 -11.17
C LYS A 164 16.92 -0.04 -12.29
N VAL A 165 16.08 0.96 -11.98
CA VAL A 165 15.50 1.82 -13.01
C VAL A 165 16.60 2.60 -13.74
N GLU A 166 17.56 3.16 -13.01
CA GLU A 166 18.75 3.82 -13.57
C GLU A 166 19.55 2.89 -14.49
N GLU A 167 19.83 1.65 -14.08
CA GLU A 167 20.55 0.67 -14.90
C GLU A 167 19.85 0.45 -16.24
N PHE A 168 18.53 0.25 -16.24
CA PHE A 168 17.76 0.04 -17.47
C PHE A 168 17.73 1.30 -18.36
N TRP A 169 17.55 2.48 -17.76
CA TRP A 169 17.53 3.76 -18.48
C TRP A 169 18.88 4.06 -19.13
N LEU A 170 19.98 3.87 -18.40
CA LEU A 170 21.33 4.06 -18.92
C LEU A 170 21.64 3.06 -20.04
N ASN A 171 21.24 1.78 -19.91
CA ASN A 171 21.41 0.82 -20.99
C ASN A 171 20.63 1.25 -22.25
N TYR A 172 19.41 1.77 -22.12
CA TYR A 172 18.68 2.34 -23.25
C TYR A 172 19.42 3.53 -23.90
N ILE A 173 19.91 4.48 -23.10
CA ILE A 173 20.62 5.66 -23.62
C ILE A 173 21.93 5.28 -24.33
N TYR A 174 22.72 4.38 -23.71
CA TYR A 174 24.12 4.16 -24.09
C TYR A 174 24.35 2.89 -24.92
N GLU A 175 23.52 1.84 -24.79
CA GLU A 175 23.68 0.57 -25.50
C GLU A 175 22.80 0.42 -26.76
N GLU A 176 21.81 1.31 -27.01
CA GLU A 176 21.05 1.37 -28.27
C GLU A 176 21.46 2.50 -29.27
N PRO A 177 22.71 2.57 -29.78
CA PRO A 177 22.99 3.35 -30.99
C PRO A 177 22.53 2.66 -32.29
N SER A 178 22.20 1.36 -32.27
CA SER A 178 22.03 0.55 -33.50
C SER A 178 20.60 0.49 -34.05
N LEU A 179 19.59 0.96 -33.30
CA LEU A 179 18.17 0.95 -33.70
C LEU A 179 17.59 2.35 -33.99
N LYS A 180 18.40 3.42 -33.90
CA LYS A 180 18.01 4.79 -34.25
C LYS A 180 18.26 5.15 -35.74
N ARG A 181 18.15 4.18 -36.65
CA ARG A 181 18.19 4.44 -38.10
C ARG A 181 16.90 4.00 -38.78
#